data_AF-A0A925BH06-F1
#
_entry.id   AF-A0A925BH06-F1
#
_cell.length_a   1.000
_cell.length_b   1.000
_cell.length_c   1.000
_cell.angle_alpha   90.00
_cell.angle_beta   90.00
_cell.angle_gamma   90.00
#
_symmetry.space_group_name_H-M   'P 1'
#
loop_
_entity.id
_entity.type
_entity.pdbx_description
1 polymer ?
#
loop_
_entity_poly.entity_id
_entity_poly.type
_entity_poly.pdbx_seq_one_letter_code
_entity_poly.pdbx_strand_id
1 'polypeptide(L)'
;LKRLNTHYFINMMACSANGAVLATSDSEAGVVRVYDGVELLPTRQRHAIDLVATATQVQLMADLPPLSIALSALTIDDNGVLAFAMSGVVCVTEISKMDALPRPQPLL
;
A
#
# COMPACT_ATOMS: atom_id res chain seq x y z
N LEU A 1 3.30 24.61 -0.13
CA LEU A 1 3.28 23.28 -0.80
C LEU A 1 4.06 22.31 0.10
N LYS A 2 3.43 21.25 0.61
CA LYS A 2 4.13 20.22 1.38
C LYS A 2 4.84 19.27 0.40
N ARG A 3 6.09 18.89 0.71
CA ARG A 3 6.88 17.98 -0.11
C ARG A 3 7.49 16.90 0.78
N LEU A 4 7.28 15.64 0.41
CA LEU A 4 7.95 14.49 1.01
C LEU A 4 9.02 14.00 0.04
N ASN A 5 10.27 13.91 0.51
CA ASN A 5 11.32 13.22 -0.25
C ASN A 5 11.41 11.78 0.26
N THR A 6 11.35 10.81 -0.65
CA THR A 6 11.51 9.39 -0.32
C THR A 6 12.90 8.90 -0.72
N HIS A 7 13.40 7.89 -0.01
CA HIS A 7 14.65 7.19 -0.32
C HIS A 7 14.43 5.86 -1.06
N TYR A 8 13.18 5.60 -1.45
CA TYR A 8 12.76 4.42 -2.20
C TYR A 8 12.02 4.85 -3.47
N PHE A 9 12.06 3.98 -4.47
CA PHE A 9 11.41 4.21 -5.76
C PHE A 9 9.91 3.95 -5.66
N ILE A 10 9.10 4.99 -5.81
CA ILE A 10 7.64 4.86 -5.86
C ILE A 10 7.27 4.42 -7.28
N ASN A 11 6.84 3.17 -7.44
CA ASN A 11 6.41 2.66 -8.75
C ASN A 11 4.92 2.92 -9.02
N MET A 12 4.09 3.02 -7.97
CA MET A 12 2.68 3.41 -8.09
C MET A 12 2.22 4.25 -6.90
N MET A 13 1.20 5.08 -7.16
CA MET A 13 0.48 5.82 -6.14
C MET A 13 -1.02 5.79 -6.43
N ALA A 14 -1.83 5.80 -5.37
CA ALA A 14 -3.27 5.98 -5.45
C ALA A 14 -3.75 6.85 -4.28
N CYS A 15 -4.63 7.79 -4.57
CA CYS A 15 -5.23 8.67 -3.56
C CYS A 15 -6.70 8.30 -3.38
N SER A 16 -7.21 8.36 -2.16
CA SER A 16 -8.65 8.28 -1.93
C SER A 16 -9.35 9.49 -2.57
N ALA A 17 -10.63 9.35 -2.91
CA ALA A 17 -11.38 10.40 -3.60
C ALA A 17 -11.50 11.67 -2.76
N ASN A 18 -11.60 11.53 -1.45
CA ASN A 18 -11.62 12.63 -0.48
C ASN A 18 -10.23 13.19 -0.13
N GLY A 19 -9.14 12.59 -0.65
CA GLY A 19 -7.77 13.00 -0.37
C GLY A 19 -7.29 12.72 1.06
N ALA A 20 -8.02 11.97 1.87
CA ALA A 20 -7.66 11.66 3.25
C ALA A 20 -6.47 10.69 3.35
N VAL A 21 -6.30 9.80 2.36
CA VAL A 21 -5.20 8.83 2.35
C VAL A 21 -4.54 8.75 0.98
N LEU A 22 -3.23 8.57 1.01
CA LEU A 22 -2.39 8.28 -0.15
C LEU A 22 -1.75 6.92 0.06
N ALA A 23 -1.89 5.99 -0.88
CA ALA A 23 -1.15 4.74 -0.91
C ALA A 23 -0.01 4.85 -1.93
N THR A 24 1.16 4.31 -1.60
CA THR A 24 2.27 4.14 -2.54
C THR A 24 2.77 2.70 -2.50
N SER A 25 3.38 2.26 -3.59
CA SER A 25 4.14 1.02 -3.63
C SER A 25 5.60 1.29 -3.98
N ASP A 26 6.45 0.48 -3.36
CA ASP A 26 7.90 0.44 -3.54
C ASP A 26 8.25 -0.95 -4.09
N SER A 27 8.68 -1.00 -5.35
CA SER A 27 8.97 -2.27 -6.04
C SER A 27 10.29 -2.92 -5.62
N GLU A 28 11.20 -2.15 -5.01
CA GLU A 28 12.49 -2.68 -4.55
C GLU A 28 12.34 -3.40 -3.22
N ALA A 29 11.64 -2.78 -2.27
CA ALA A 29 11.35 -3.40 -0.97
C ALA A 29 10.08 -4.28 -1.00
N GLY A 30 9.23 -4.16 -2.02
CA GLY A 30 7.93 -4.82 -2.08
C GLY A 30 6.96 -4.33 -1.01
N VAL A 31 7.06 -3.06 -0.61
CA VAL A 31 6.27 -2.49 0.49
C VAL A 31 5.17 -1.61 -0.05
N VAL A 32 3.95 -1.80 0.47
CA VAL A 32 2.85 -0.84 0.33
C VAL A 32 2.84 0.05 1.57
N ARG A 33 2.87 1.37 1.36
CA ARG A 33 2.78 2.37 2.43
C ARG A 33 1.54 3.22 2.25
N VAL A 34 0.90 3.57 3.36
CA VAL A 34 -0.23 4.50 3.39
C VAL A 34 0.18 5.72 4.20
N TYR A 35 -0.16 6.89 3.69
CA TYR A 35 0.13 8.17 4.29
C TYR A 35 -1.18 8.87 4.61
N ASP A 36 -1.14 9.69 5.65
CA ASP A 36 -2.10 10.78 5.81
C ASP A 36 -2.00 11.71 4.59
N GLY A 37 -3.13 11.97 3.92
CA GLY A 37 -3.14 12.72 2.67
C GLY A 37 -2.85 14.21 2.80
N VAL A 38 -2.98 14.77 4.01
CA VAL A 38 -2.69 16.19 4.29
C VAL A 38 -1.23 16.33 4.73
N GLU A 39 -0.82 15.54 5.71
CA GLU A 39 0.47 15.64 6.35
C GLU A 39 1.56 14.84 5.62
N LEU A 40 1.21 13.96 4.67
CA LEU A 40 2.13 13.05 3.99
C LEU A 40 3.00 12.25 4.98
N LEU A 41 2.47 11.97 6.17
CA LEU A 41 3.11 11.16 7.18
C LEU A 41 2.72 9.69 6.97
N PRO A 42 3.67 8.75 6.92
CA PRO A 42 3.35 7.34 6.78
C PRO A 42 2.65 6.86 8.05
N THR A 43 1.45 6.29 7.89
CA THR A 43 0.59 5.82 8.98
C THR A 43 0.53 4.30 9.06
N ARG A 44 0.62 3.64 7.89
CA ARG A 44 0.57 2.19 7.78
C ARG A 44 1.59 1.70 6.76
N GLN A 45 2.13 0.50 6.98
CA GLN A 45 2.88 -0.20 5.94
C GLN A 45 2.71 -1.72 6.04
N ARG A 46 2.93 -2.43 4.94
CA ARG A 46 3.05 -3.89 4.93
C ARG A 46 3.73 -4.35 3.65
N HIS A 47 4.41 -5.50 3.67
CA HIS A 47 4.89 -6.11 2.42
C HIS A 47 3.69 -6.56 1.57
N ALA A 48 3.77 -6.35 0.26
CA ALA A 48 2.73 -6.73 -0.69
C ALA A 48 2.45 -8.24 -0.62
N ILE A 49 3.49 -9.06 -0.45
CA ILE A 49 3.35 -10.52 -0.31
C ILE A 49 2.51 -10.92 0.93
N ASP A 50 2.69 -10.22 2.05
CA ASP A 50 1.92 -10.48 3.27
C ASP A 50 0.48 -9.98 3.16
N LEU A 51 0.26 -8.91 2.38
CA LEU A 51 -1.09 -8.45 2.04
C LEU A 51 -1.79 -9.47 1.16
N VAL A 52 -1.13 -10.06 0.16
CA VAL A 52 -1.72 -11.12 -0.68
C VAL A 52 -2.13 -12.33 0.17
N ALA A 53 -1.30 -12.72 1.14
CA ALA A 53 -1.58 -13.86 2.03
C ALA A 53 -2.82 -13.66 2.91
N THR A 54 -3.24 -12.41 3.16
CA THR A 54 -4.35 -12.06 4.05
C THR A 54 -5.54 -11.42 3.32
N ALA A 55 -5.38 -11.09 2.04
CA ALA A 55 -6.38 -10.44 1.22
C ALA A 55 -7.42 -11.43 0.68
N THR A 56 -8.61 -10.92 0.37
CA THR A 56 -9.55 -11.62 -0.48
C THR A 56 -9.01 -11.62 -1.91
N GLN A 57 -8.67 -12.80 -2.43
CA GLN A 57 -8.19 -12.97 -3.80
C GLN A 57 -9.39 -13.13 -4.74
N VAL A 58 -9.55 -12.20 -5.69
CA VAL A 58 -10.71 -12.12 -6.58
C VAL A 58 -10.49 -12.86 -7.90
N GLN A 59 -9.23 -13.19 -8.24
CA GLN A 59 -8.88 -13.90 -9.47
C GLN A 59 -7.81 -14.98 -9.22
N LEU A 60 -8.18 -16.27 -9.34
CA LEU A 60 -7.27 -17.41 -9.27
C LEU A 60 -6.55 -17.59 -10.61
N MET A 61 -5.25 -17.30 -10.65
CA MET A 61 -4.33 -18.02 -11.54
C MET A 61 -3.56 -19.00 -10.64
N ALA A 62 -3.64 -20.28 -11.00
CA ALA A 62 -3.23 -21.43 -10.21
C ALA A 62 -1.78 -21.35 -9.69
N ASP A 63 -1.61 -21.68 -8.40
CA ASP A 63 -0.47 -22.30 -7.68
C ASP A 63 0.98 -21.90 -7.99
N LEU A 64 1.22 -20.90 -8.82
CA LEU A 64 2.58 -20.44 -9.11
C LEU A 64 3.02 -19.42 -8.06
N PRO A 65 4.21 -19.59 -7.47
CA PRO A 65 4.76 -18.57 -6.59
C PRO A 65 4.86 -17.25 -7.37
N PRO A 66 4.59 -16.10 -6.72
CA PRO A 66 4.64 -14.81 -7.39
C PRO A 66 6.01 -14.60 -8.02
N LEU A 67 6.02 -14.38 -9.34
CA LEU A 67 7.25 -14.11 -10.11
C LEU A 67 7.80 -12.71 -9.83
N SER A 68 6.97 -11.82 -9.28
CA SER A 68 7.34 -10.47 -8.88
C SER A 68 6.51 -9.99 -7.70
N ILE A 69 7.16 -9.23 -6.82
CA ILE A 69 6.55 -8.50 -5.71
C ILE A 69 6.11 -7.08 -6.11
N ALA A 70 6.46 -6.65 -7.33
CA ALA A 70 6.01 -5.37 -7.86
C ALA A 70 4.52 -5.43 -8.17
N LEU A 71 3.79 -4.47 -7.65
CA LEU A 71 2.38 -4.30 -7.97
C LEU A 71 2.24 -3.82 -9.44
N SER A 72 1.22 -4.31 -10.12
CA SER A 72 0.84 -3.87 -11.48
C SER A 72 -0.37 -2.93 -11.50
N ALA A 73 -1.17 -2.92 -10.43
CA ALA A 73 -2.23 -1.95 -10.18
C ALA A 73 -2.36 -1.69 -8.68
N LEU A 74 -2.81 -0.48 -8.31
CA LEU A 74 -3.08 -0.06 -6.95
C LEU A 74 -4.20 0.99 -6.95
N THR A 75 -5.20 0.81 -6.09
CA THR A 75 -6.23 1.80 -5.79
C THR A 75 -6.62 1.73 -4.31
N ILE A 76 -7.11 2.84 -3.77
CA ILE A 76 -7.60 2.95 -2.38
C ILE A 76 -8.88 3.79 -2.36
N ASP A 77 -9.86 3.39 -1.57
CA ASP A 77 -11.10 4.15 -1.38
C ASP A 77 -11.05 5.04 -0.11
N ASP A 78 -12.12 5.80 0.12
CA ASP A 78 -12.26 6.69 1.27
C ASP A 78 -12.37 5.96 2.62
N ASN A 79 -12.65 4.65 2.61
CA ASN A 79 -12.74 3.80 3.79
C ASN A 79 -11.43 3.09 4.11
N GLY A 80 -10.39 3.25 3.28
CA GLY A 80 -9.13 2.54 3.41
C GLY A 80 -9.20 1.09 2.95
N VAL A 81 -10.13 0.75 2.06
CA VAL A 81 -10.11 -0.49 1.29
C VAL A 81 -9.10 -0.33 0.16
N LEU A 82 -8.13 -1.23 0.12
CA LEU A 82 -7.03 -1.23 -0.83
C LEU A 82 -7.20 -2.41 -1.79
N ALA A 83 -7.30 -2.11 -3.08
CA ALA A 83 -7.33 -3.10 -4.14
C ALA A 83 -6.05 -2.99 -4.98
N PHE A 84 -5.42 -4.13 -5.21
CA PHE A 84 -4.11 -4.18 -5.87
C PHE A 84 -3.96 -5.46 -6.69
N ALA A 85 -3.08 -5.42 -7.68
CA ALA A 85 -2.74 -6.60 -8.47
C ALA A 85 -1.25 -6.93 -8.32
N MET A 86 -0.94 -8.21 -8.06
CA MET A 86 0.43 -8.72 -7.96
C MET A 86 0.49 -10.10 -8.63
N SER A 87 1.45 -10.28 -9.54
CA SER A 87 1.68 -11.55 -10.24
C SER A 87 0.41 -12.17 -10.85
N GLY A 88 -0.48 -11.35 -11.42
CA GLY A 88 -1.70 -11.80 -12.09
C GLY A 88 -2.91 -12.08 -11.16
N VAL A 89 -2.75 -11.89 -9.85
CA VAL A 89 -3.83 -12.01 -8.86
C VAL A 89 -4.31 -10.61 -8.45
N VAL A 90 -5.63 -10.41 -8.44
CA VAL A 90 -6.27 -9.21 -7.87
C VAL A 90 -6.63 -9.49 -6.42
N CYS A 91 -6.13 -8.65 -5.52
CA CYS A 91 -6.30 -8.74 -4.08
C CYS A 91 -7.06 -7.52 -3.56
N VAL A 92 -7.97 -7.75 -2.62
CA VAL A 92 -8.68 -6.71 -1.87
C VAL A 92 -8.41 -6.89 -0.39
N THR A 93 -7.99 -5.83 0.28
CA THR A 93 -7.69 -5.79 1.72
C THR A 93 -8.06 -4.44 2.31
N GLU A 94 -7.84 -4.27 3.60
CA GLU A 94 -8.04 -3.00 4.31
C GLU A 94 -6.73 -2.55 4.95
N ILE A 95 -6.54 -1.23 5.04
CA ILE A 95 -5.40 -0.64 5.76
C ILE A 95 -5.38 -1.03 7.26
N SER A 96 -6.52 -1.48 7.80
CA SER A 96 -6.64 -2.02 9.16
C SER A 96 -5.81 -3.30 9.36
N LYS A 97 -5.52 -4.04 8.27
CA LYS A 97 -4.68 -5.23 8.24
C LYS A 97 -3.19 -4.92 8.07
N MET A 98 -2.81 -3.65 7.97
CA MET A 98 -1.40 -3.22 7.83
C MET A 98 -0.81 -2.82 9.19
N ASP A 99 0.52 -2.90 9.29
CA ASP A 99 1.23 -2.51 10.51
C ASP A 99 1.11 -1.00 10.72
N ALA A 100 0.69 -0.59 11.92
CA ALA A 100 0.68 0.80 12.31
C ALA A 100 2.12 1.29 12.50
N LEU A 101 2.45 2.39 11.85
CA LEU A 101 3.73 3.05 12.06
C LEU A 101 3.63 4.02 13.24
N PRO A 102 4.61 4.02 14.15
CA PRO A 102 4.61 4.95 15.27
C PRO A 102 4.64 6.39 14.76
N ARG A 103 3.72 7.23 15.25
CA ARG A 103 3.75 8.65 14.94
C ARG A 103 4.96 9.29 15.64
N PRO A 104 5.73 10.15 14.94
CA PRO A 104 6.76 10.95 15.60
C PRO A 104 6.11 11.73 16.75
N GLN A 105 6.62 11.54 17.96
CA GLN A 105 6.22 12.34 19.11
C GLN A 105 7.21 13.50 19.26
N PRO A 106 6.76 14.72 19.57
CA PRO A 106 7.67 15.78 19.97
C PRO A 106 8.45 15.29 21.20
N LEU A 107 9.78 15.38 21.13
CA LEU A 107 10.63 15.12 22.29
C LEU A 107 10.31 16.21 23.34
N LEU A 108 9.88 15.77 24.52
CA LEU A 108 9.62 16.64 25.68
C LEU A 108 10.91 17.32 26.17
#